data_AF-A0A9E5HD66-F1
#
_entry.id   AF-A0A9E5HD66-F1
#
_cell.length_a   1.000
_cell.length_b   1.000
_cell.length_c   1.000
_cell.angle_alpha   90.00
_cell.angle_beta   90.00
_cell.angle_gamma   90.00
#
_symmetry.space_group_name_H-M   'P 1'
#
loop_
_entity.id
_entity.type
_entity.pdbx_description
1 polymer ?
#
loop_
_entity_poly.entity_id
_entity_poly.type
_entity_poly.pdbx_seq_one_letter_code
_entity_poly.pdbx_strand_id
1 'polypeptide(L)'
;MLEVRCMIRVYFSILITFFPSTLMADMSDVRRNTLINICTTAQKSSDLGTIRNVANQLKNAERPANIMLGKQYDECLLIAYGEPTSSVDVEALSKKINETAKQLDADCRSLLNASPDVALNNPICRDLLIK
;
A
#
# COMPACT_ATOMS: atom_id res chain seq x y z
N MET A 1 23.06 -48.88 1.51
CA MET A 1 23.26 -47.47 1.91
C MET A 1 23.78 -46.56 0.77
N LEU A 2 23.94 -47.07 -0.46
CA LEU A 2 24.34 -46.27 -1.64
C LEU A 2 23.12 -45.74 -2.44
N GLU A 3 22.03 -46.50 -2.48
CA GLU A 3 20.81 -46.14 -3.25
C GLU A 3 20.02 -44.96 -2.65
N VAL A 4 19.97 -44.84 -1.32
CA VAL A 4 19.24 -43.74 -0.63
C VAL A 4 19.86 -42.38 -0.94
N ARG A 5 21.19 -42.32 -1.11
CA ARG A 5 21.92 -41.10 -1.51
C ARG A 5 21.62 -40.66 -2.94
N CYS A 6 21.20 -41.59 -3.81
CA CYS A 6 20.85 -41.30 -5.20
C CYS A 6 19.41 -40.75 -5.29
N MET A 7 18.45 -41.38 -4.62
CA MET A 7 17.05 -40.91 -4.58
C MET A 7 16.90 -39.53 -3.94
N ILE A 8 17.67 -39.22 -2.88
CA ILE A 8 17.66 -37.89 -2.25
C ILE A 8 18.17 -36.80 -3.20
N ARG A 9 19.18 -37.08 -4.03
CA ARG A 9 19.69 -36.10 -5.02
C ARG A 9 18.67 -35.83 -6.12
N VAL A 10 17.99 -36.86 -6.61
CA VAL A 10 16.91 -36.72 -7.60
C VAL A 10 15.73 -35.93 -7.03
N TYR A 11 15.34 -36.19 -5.78
CA TYR A 11 14.26 -35.47 -5.11
C TYR A 11 14.57 -33.97 -4.92
N PHE A 12 15.81 -33.64 -4.54
CA PHE A 12 16.25 -32.24 -4.45
C PHE A 12 16.27 -31.54 -5.81
N SER A 13 16.65 -32.24 -6.89
CA SER A 13 16.64 -31.68 -8.25
C SER A 13 15.22 -31.37 -8.75
N ILE A 14 14.23 -32.19 -8.39
CA ILE A 14 12.82 -31.96 -8.76
C ILE A 14 12.25 -30.74 -8.01
N LEU A 15 12.59 -30.56 -6.73
CA LEU A 15 12.13 -29.44 -5.91
C LEU A 15 12.54 -28.06 -6.46
N ILE A 16 13.73 -27.93 -7.06
CA ILE A 16 14.21 -26.65 -7.61
C ILE A 16 13.40 -26.24 -8.86
N THR A 17 12.89 -27.19 -9.64
CA THR A 17 12.06 -26.90 -10.83
C THR A 17 10.62 -26.47 -10.50
N PHE A 18 10.16 -26.70 -9.26
CA PHE A 18 8.83 -26.35 -8.81
C PHE A 18 8.71 -24.95 -8.18
N PHE A 19 9.84 -24.23 -8.01
CA PHE A 19 9.79 -22.82 -7.64
C PHE A 19 9.55 -22.00 -8.92
N PRO A 20 8.35 -21.45 -9.15
CA PRO A 20 8.21 -20.42 -10.15
C PRO A 20 9.08 -19.25 -9.68
N SER A 21 10.21 -19.03 -10.34
CA SER A 21 10.88 -17.74 -10.26
C SER A 21 9.88 -16.74 -10.79
N THR A 22 9.17 -16.03 -9.90
CA THR A 22 8.44 -14.83 -10.27
C THR A 22 9.48 -13.79 -10.64
N LEU A 23 10.03 -13.94 -11.83
CA LEU A 23 10.88 -12.96 -12.47
C LEU A 23 9.91 -11.84 -12.85
N MET A 24 9.62 -10.98 -11.87
CA MET A 24 8.93 -9.73 -12.13
C MET A 24 9.87 -8.95 -13.05
N ALA A 25 9.55 -8.94 -14.34
CA ALA A 25 10.30 -8.20 -15.33
C ALA A 25 10.18 -6.72 -14.96
N ASP A 26 11.23 -6.20 -14.34
CA ASP A 26 11.28 -4.82 -13.91
C ASP A 26 11.22 -3.89 -15.14
N MET A 27 10.46 -2.81 -15.02
CA MET A 27 10.27 -1.88 -16.12
C MET A 27 11.53 -1.02 -16.27
N SER A 28 12.15 -1.05 -17.44
CA SER A 28 13.31 -0.18 -17.70
C SER A 28 12.96 1.30 -17.58
N ASP A 29 13.91 2.10 -17.08
CA ASP A 29 13.75 3.55 -16.93
C ASP A 29 13.35 4.24 -18.24
N VAL A 30 13.91 3.81 -19.36
CA VAL A 30 13.58 4.33 -20.70
C VAL A 30 12.10 4.12 -21.00
N ARG A 31 11.60 2.89 -20.79
CA ARG A 31 10.19 2.57 -21.04
C ARG A 31 9.27 3.35 -20.09
N ARG A 32 9.64 3.43 -18.80
CA ARG A 32 8.88 4.19 -17.80
C ARG A 32 8.78 5.66 -18.18
N ASN A 33 9.89 6.28 -18.55
CA ASN A 33 9.93 7.69 -18.95
C ASN A 33 9.13 7.95 -20.24
N THR A 34 9.19 7.03 -21.21
CA THR A 34 8.35 7.10 -22.40
C THR A 34 6.86 7.05 -22.04
N LEU A 35 6.44 6.14 -21.16
CA LEU A 35 5.06 6.04 -20.71
C LEU A 35 4.59 7.31 -19.99
N ILE A 36 5.43 7.90 -19.13
CA ILE A 36 5.13 9.18 -18.47
C ILE A 36 4.90 10.30 -19.50
N ASN A 37 5.75 10.38 -20.54
CA ASN A 37 5.59 11.36 -21.62
C ASN A 37 4.30 11.15 -22.43
N ILE A 38 3.94 9.89 -22.71
CA ILE A 38 2.69 9.55 -23.39
C ILE A 38 1.51 9.98 -22.53
N CYS A 39 1.54 9.69 -21.22
CA CYS A 39 0.47 10.09 -20.32
C CYS A 39 0.33 11.62 -20.25
N THR A 40 1.44 12.35 -20.15
CA THR A 40 1.45 13.82 -20.16
C THR A 40 0.84 14.38 -21.45
N THR A 41 1.11 13.74 -22.59
CA THR A 41 0.51 14.13 -23.87
C THR A 41 -0.99 13.85 -23.89
N ALA A 42 -1.40 12.66 -23.43
CA ALA A 42 -2.80 12.27 -23.36
C ALA A 42 -3.62 13.15 -22.40
N GLN A 43 -3.02 13.63 -21.30
CA GLN A 43 -3.62 14.60 -20.39
C GLN A 43 -3.95 15.92 -21.10
N LYS A 44 -3.02 16.44 -21.93
CA LYS A 44 -3.23 17.68 -22.69
C LYS A 44 -4.35 17.57 -23.71
N SER A 45 -4.57 16.37 -24.24
CA SER A 45 -5.66 16.08 -25.19
C SER A 45 -6.91 15.48 -24.54
N SER A 46 -6.95 15.39 -23.20
CA SER A 46 -8.04 14.76 -22.44
C SER A 46 -8.41 13.34 -22.90
N ASP A 47 -7.45 12.57 -23.40
CA ASP A 47 -7.65 11.18 -23.80
C ASP A 47 -7.61 10.25 -22.58
N LEU A 48 -8.75 10.14 -21.91
CA LEU A 48 -8.92 9.32 -20.70
C LEU A 48 -8.65 7.83 -20.94
N GLY A 49 -8.89 7.33 -22.17
CA GLY A 49 -8.63 5.93 -22.52
C GLY A 49 -7.14 5.63 -22.49
N THR A 50 -6.35 6.49 -23.13
CA THR A 50 -4.89 6.40 -23.13
C THR A 50 -4.31 6.61 -21.73
N ILE A 51 -4.81 7.60 -20.98
CA ILE A 51 -4.35 7.85 -19.60
C ILE A 51 -4.52 6.61 -18.73
N ARG A 52 -5.71 5.98 -18.73
CA ARG A 52 -5.98 4.76 -17.95
C ARG A 52 -5.14 3.57 -18.39
N ASN A 53 -4.94 3.39 -19.69
CA ASN A 53 -4.12 2.31 -20.22
C ASN A 53 -2.65 2.46 -19.79
N VAL A 54 -2.10 3.66 -19.89
CA VAL A 54 -0.72 3.95 -19.50
C VAL A 54 -0.54 3.88 -17.98
N ALA A 55 -1.46 4.43 -17.19
CA ALA A 55 -1.44 4.34 -15.74
C ALA A 55 -1.49 2.89 -15.24
N ASN A 56 -2.20 1.99 -15.94
CA ASN A 56 -2.20 0.56 -15.60
C ASN A 56 -0.86 -0.13 -15.84
N GLN A 57 -0.07 0.34 -16.79
CA GLN A 57 1.30 -0.14 -16.99
C GLN A 57 2.26 0.46 -15.96
N LEU A 58 2.04 1.72 -15.59
CA LEU A 58 2.90 2.44 -14.65
C LEU A 58 2.68 2.04 -13.19
N LYS A 59 1.47 1.65 -12.76
CA LYS A 59 1.14 1.42 -11.33
C LYS A 59 2.02 0.43 -10.57
N ASN A 60 2.67 -0.49 -11.28
CA ASN A 60 3.56 -1.50 -10.70
C ASN A 60 5.05 -1.17 -10.91
N ALA A 61 5.36 -0.06 -11.59
CA ALA A 61 6.72 0.39 -11.81
C ALA A 61 7.20 1.23 -10.61
N GLU A 62 8.51 1.21 -10.35
CA GLU A 62 9.09 2.09 -9.34
C GLU A 62 8.91 3.57 -9.74
N ARG A 63 8.52 4.41 -8.78
CA ARG A 63 8.36 5.85 -9.00
C ARG A 63 9.73 6.48 -9.32
N PRO A 64 9.85 7.30 -10.39
CA PRO A 64 11.11 7.97 -10.70
C PRO A 64 11.62 8.85 -9.54
N ALA A 65 12.93 8.78 -9.25
CA ALA A 65 13.57 9.63 -8.24
C ALA A 65 13.66 11.11 -8.65
N ASN A 66 13.68 11.40 -9.96
CA ASN A 66 13.66 12.76 -10.48
C ASN A 66 12.33 13.44 -10.14
N ILE A 67 12.40 14.61 -9.50
CA ILE A 67 11.22 15.34 -8.98
C ILE A 67 10.18 15.63 -10.08
N MET A 68 10.60 16.07 -11.25
CA MET A 68 9.71 16.44 -12.35
C MET A 68 9.02 15.21 -12.95
N LEU A 69 9.79 14.15 -13.23
CA LEU A 69 9.24 12.89 -13.75
C LEU A 69 8.34 12.18 -12.73
N GLY A 70 8.71 12.23 -11.45
CA GLY A 70 7.91 11.72 -10.35
C GLY A 70 6.56 12.43 -10.26
N LYS A 71 6.54 13.76 -10.39
CA LYS A 71 5.29 14.52 -10.40
C LYS A 71 4.38 14.12 -11.58
N GLN A 72 4.93 14.01 -12.78
CA GLN A 72 4.16 13.61 -13.97
C GLN A 72 3.63 12.17 -13.86
N TYR A 73 4.41 11.29 -13.25
CA TYR A 73 3.99 9.94 -12.90
C TYR A 73 2.80 9.96 -11.94
N ASP A 74 2.88 10.72 -10.85
CA ASP A 74 1.82 10.85 -9.84
C ASP A 74 0.54 11.47 -10.45
N GLU A 75 0.68 12.52 -11.27
CA GLU A 75 -0.43 13.16 -12.01
C GLU A 75 -1.12 12.16 -12.96
N CYS A 76 -0.34 11.32 -13.63
CA CYS A 76 -0.89 10.27 -14.51
C CYS A 76 -1.77 9.28 -13.75
N LEU A 77 -1.30 8.79 -12.60
CA LEU A 77 -2.07 7.86 -11.76
C LEU A 77 -3.31 8.55 -11.17
N LEU A 78 -3.17 9.79 -10.70
CA LEU A 78 -4.26 10.57 -10.13
C LEU A 78 -5.41 10.77 -11.12
N ILE A 79 -5.11 11.17 -12.35
CA ILE A 79 -6.13 11.42 -13.38
C ILE A 79 -6.77 10.10 -13.84
N ALA A 80 -6.00 9.01 -13.89
CA ALA A 80 -6.50 7.71 -14.32
C ALA A 80 -7.50 7.07 -13.35
N TYR A 81 -7.22 7.15 -12.04
CA TYR A 81 -7.95 6.42 -11.00
C TYR A 81 -8.86 7.30 -10.13
N GLY A 82 -8.77 8.63 -10.23
CA GLY A 82 -9.31 9.50 -9.18
C GLY A 82 -8.40 9.47 -7.95
N GLU A 83 -8.77 10.16 -6.87
CA GLU A 83 -7.93 10.39 -5.67
C GLU A 83 -6.95 9.25 -5.38
N PRO A 84 -5.69 9.60 -5.07
CA PRO A 84 -4.63 8.61 -5.00
C PRO A 84 -5.03 7.56 -3.98
N THR A 85 -4.70 6.29 -4.25
CA THR A 85 -4.46 5.34 -3.16
C THR A 85 -3.41 6.02 -2.30
N SER A 86 -3.85 6.69 -1.24
CA SER A 86 -3.01 7.55 -0.44
C SER A 86 -1.84 6.70 0.00
N SER A 87 -0.62 7.19 -0.23
CA SER A 87 0.43 6.84 0.71
C SER A 87 -0.14 7.24 2.07
N VAL A 88 -0.56 6.25 2.86
CA VAL A 88 -1.03 6.51 4.22
C VAL A 88 0.08 7.30 4.86
N ASP A 89 -0.18 8.57 5.16
CA ASP A 89 0.75 9.38 5.92
C ASP A 89 0.77 8.77 7.32
N VAL A 90 1.70 7.84 7.51
CA VAL A 90 1.81 7.01 8.72
C VAL A 90 1.99 7.91 9.95
N GLU A 91 2.69 9.04 9.78
CA GLU A 91 2.92 9.99 10.86
C GLU A 91 1.65 10.76 11.20
N ALA A 92 0.94 11.30 10.19
CA ALA A 92 -0.33 11.98 10.42
C ALA A 92 -1.40 11.04 10.98
N LEU A 93 -1.47 9.79 10.50
CA LEU A 93 -2.40 8.80 11.00
C LEU A 93 -2.08 8.40 12.44
N SER A 94 -0.80 8.15 12.75
CA SER A 94 -0.34 7.85 14.11
C SER A 94 -0.66 9.01 15.08
N LYS A 95 -0.42 10.25 14.66
CA LYS A 95 -0.77 11.44 15.43
C LYS A 95 -2.28 11.50 15.72
N LYS A 96 -3.11 11.29 14.70
CA LYS A 96 -4.57 11.27 14.84
C LYS A 96 -5.05 10.16 15.79
N ILE A 97 -4.46 8.96 15.70
CA ILE A 97 -4.77 7.85 16.61
C ILE A 97 -4.45 8.25 18.06
N ASN A 98 -3.28 8.85 18.31
CA ASN A 98 -2.88 9.28 19.66
C ASN A 98 -3.80 10.38 20.22
N GLU A 99 -4.18 11.36 19.39
CA GLU A 99 -5.12 12.42 19.80
C GLU A 99 -6.51 11.85 20.11
N THR A 100 -7.01 10.96 19.26
CA THR A 100 -8.31 10.28 19.45
C THR A 100 -8.29 9.42 20.71
N ALA A 101 -7.20 8.69 20.97
CA ALA A 101 -7.08 7.86 22.17
C ALA A 101 -7.10 8.68 23.46
N LYS A 102 -6.45 9.87 23.48
CA LYS A 102 -6.50 10.79 24.63
C LYS A 102 -7.91 11.32 24.86
N GLN A 103 -8.60 11.70 23.79
CA GLN A 103 -9.98 12.19 23.87
C GLN A 103 -10.91 11.09 24.37
N LEU A 104 -10.76 9.87 23.85
CA LEU A 104 -11.55 8.71 24.27
C LEU A 104 -11.36 8.37 25.75
N ASP A 105 -10.13 8.42 26.29
CA ASP A 105 -9.89 8.24 27.72
C ASP A 105 -10.61 9.30 28.56
N ALA A 106 -10.54 10.56 28.15
CA ALA A 106 -11.22 11.66 28.84
C ALA A 106 -12.75 11.51 28.79
N ASP A 107 -13.31 11.12 27.65
CA ASP A 107 -14.74 10.88 27.47
C ASP A 107 -15.22 9.70 28.32
N CYS A 108 -14.45 8.60 28.36
CA CYS A 108 -14.76 7.44 29.19
C CYS A 108 -14.70 7.75 30.69
N ARG A 109 -13.75 8.57 31.15
CA ARG A 109 -13.70 9.06 32.55
C ARG A 109 -14.88 9.97 32.87
N SER A 110 -15.27 10.83 31.94
CA SER A 110 -16.45 11.69 32.08
C SER A 110 -17.72 10.86 32.18
N LEU A 111 -17.83 9.81 31.35
CA LEU A 111 -18.93 8.86 31.40
C LEU A 111 -18.95 8.06 32.71
N LEU A 112 -17.79 7.64 33.23
CA LEU A 112 -17.68 6.96 34.52
C LEU A 112 -18.20 7.83 35.67
N ASN A 113 -17.84 9.12 35.66
CA ASN A 113 -18.29 10.08 36.67
C ASN A 113 -19.80 10.35 36.59
N ALA A 114 -20.36 10.35 35.38
CA ALA A 114 -21.79 10.61 35.15
C ALA A 114 -22.67 9.37 35.39
N SER A 115 -22.21 8.20 34.96
CA SER A 115 -22.93 6.93 35.07
C SER A 115 -21.95 5.74 35.08
N PRO A 116 -21.62 5.21 36.27
CA PRO A 116 -20.69 4.11 36.41
C PRO A 116 -21.13 2.84 35.67
N ASP A 117 -22.41 2.48 35.78
CA ASP A 117 -22.95 1.28 35.13
C ASP A 117 -22.85 1.37 33.60
N VAL A 118 -23.10 2.54 33.01
CA VAL A 118 -23.00 2.72 31.55
C VAL A 118 -21.54 2.69 31.10
N ALA A 119 -20.63 3.30 31.87
CA ALA A 119 -19.20 3.30 31.56
C ALA A 119 -18.58 1.90 31.62
N LEU A 120 -18.92 1.11 32.64
CA LEU A 120 -18.40 -0.25 32.83
C LEU A 120 -19.03 -1.28 31.89
N ASN A 121 -20.25 -1.04 31.39
CA ASN A 121 -20.88 -1.88 30.38
C ASN A 121 -20.48 -1.51 28.95
N ASN A 122 -19.87 -0.34 28.72
CA ASN A 122 -19.28 0.00 27.44
C ASN A 122 -17.92 -0.72 27.30
N PRO A 123 -17.74 -1.65 26.35
CA PRO A 123 -16.52 -2.46 26.28
C PRO A 123 -15.26 -1.63 26.05
N ILE A 124 -15.36 -0.53 25.28
CA ILE A 124 -14.23 0.36 24.99
C ILE A 124 -13.80 1.09 26.26
N CYS A 125 -14.75 1.67 26.98
CA CYS A 125 -14.44 2.37 28.23
C CYS A 125 -14.03 1.40 29.34
N ARG A 126 -14.64 0.23 29.43
CA ARG A 126 -14.28 -0.82 30.39
C ARG A 126 -12.80 -1.19 30.29
N ASP A 127 -12.32 -1.45 29.07
CA ASP A 127 -10.93 -1.85 28.85
C ASP A 127 -9.93 -0.72 29.13
N LEU A 128 -10.35 0.54 28.96
CA LEU A 128 -9.53 1.72 29.28
C LEU A 128 -9.50 2.05 30.78
N LEU A 129 -10.63 1.86 31.48
CA LEU A 129 -10.81 2.25 32.87
C LEU A 129 -10.34 1.18 33.87
N ILE A 130 -10.40 -0.10 33.50
CA ILE A 130 -10.04 -1.24 34.37
C ILE A 130 -8.57 -1.66 34.17
N LYS A 131 -7.82 -0.92 33.35
CA LYS A 131 -6.41 -1.21 33.08
C LYS A 131 -5.51 -1.04 34.31
#